data_AF-A0A952SP46-F1
#
_entry.id   AF-A0A952SP46-F1
#
_cell.length_a   1.000
_cell.length_b   1.000
_cell.length_c   1.000
_cell.angle_alpha   90.00
_cell.angle_beta   90.00
_cell.angle_gamma   90.00
#
_symmetry.space_group_name_H-M   'P 1'
#
loop_
_entity.id
_entity.type
_entity.pdbx_description
1 polymer ?
#
loop_
_entity_poly.entity_id
_entity_poly.type
_entity_poly.pdbx_seq_one_letter_code
_entity_poly.pdbx_strand_id
1 'polypeptide(L)'
;MEPNTPPPINTDIPVSVHVDNLAPMRDAFILGVDTQGQPIIDDAFNKAWASMETLYTKSAALSEADRALKATRIDSAQERRLRAGADKALSDARQTVATAMESIAKHRAKAEDEISAALQLPEHRSSVVHSMRADSIRRVLHTMPKTARLDALRAAINEGDVEAVASVLSASPLASGLSRGDLEGLRMDAERKFAPQAANRRDALIRLGETLARAGDATERTWGRLVGRGSDPHARAEAALRNLEGSAV
;
A
#
# COMPACT_ATOMS: atom_id res chain seq x y z
N MET A 1 13.20 0.16 -22.96
CA MET A 1 13.39 -0.99 -22.05
C MET A 1 12.55 -2.12 -22.61
N GLU A 2 13.17 -3.24 -22.98
CA GLU A 2 12.39 -4.46 -23.28
C GLU A 2 11.55 -4.80 -22.03
N PRO A 3 10.30 -5.24 -22.17
CA PRO A 3 9.53 -5.72 -21.04
C PRO A 3 10.32 -6.88 -20.42
N ASN A 4 10.73 -6.74 -19.16
CA ASN A 4 11.33 -7.84 -18.40
C ASN A 4 10.39 -9.03 -18.51
N THR A 5 10.81 -10.08 -19.23
CA THR A 5 10.08 -11.33 -19.29
C THR A 5 9.92 -11.83 -17.85
N PRO A 6 8.68 -12.06 -17.37
CA PRO A 6 8.49 -12.48 -15.99
C PRO A 6 9.20 -13.81 -15.74
N PRO A 7 9.72 -14.03 -14.52
CA PRO A 7 10.34 -15.30 -14.19
C PRO A 7 9.34 -16.46 -14.36
N PRO A 8 9.79 -17.69 -14.67
CA PRO A 8 8.89 -18.83 -14.74
C PRO A 8 8.24 -19.09 -13.37
N ILE A 9 6.97 -19.51 -13.37
CA ILE A 9 6.22 -19.84 -12.15
C ILE A 9 6.91 -21.00 -11.42
N ASN A 10 7.32 -20.77 -10.17
CA ASN A 10 7.83 -21.81 -9.27
C ASN A 10 6.74 -22.22 -8.28
N THR A 11 6.36 -23.50 -8.28
CA THR A 11 5.32 -24.07 -7.40
C THR A 11 5.70 -24.05 -5.91
N ASP A 12 6.98 -23.88 -5.60
CA ASP A 12 7.48 -23.78 -4.22
C ASP A 12 7.38 -22.34 -3.66
N ILE A 13 6.96 -21.37 -4.48
CA ILE A 13 6.81 -19.96 -4.10
C ILE A 13 5.32 -19.61 -4.12
N PRO A 14 4.78 -18.91 -3.11
CA PRO A 14 3.39 -18.46 -3.13
C PRO A 14 3.12 -17.61 -4.38
N VAL A 15 2.04 -17.95 -5.10
CA VAL A 15 1.65 -17.24 -6.34
C VAL A 15 1.50 -15.74 -6.11
N SER A 16 1.11 -15.31 -4.91
CA SER A 16 0.98 -13.89 -4.52
C SER A 16 2.29 -13.10 -4.54
N VAL A 17 3.45 -13.77 -4.59
CA VAL A 17 4.79 -13.15 -4.68
C VAL A 17 5.21 -12.95 -6.14
N HIS A 18 4.49 -13.54 -7.10
CA HIS A 18 4.82 -13.40 -8.51
C HIS A 18 4.58 -11.97 -9.02
N VAL A 19 5.49 -11.47 -9.85
CA VAL A 19 5.46 -10.09 -10.35
C VAL A 19 4.23 -9.80 -11.21
N ASP A 20 3.72 -10.80 -11.94
CA ASP A 20 2.53 -10.68 -12.79
C ASP A 20 1.25 -10.27 -12.03
N ASN A 21 1.21 -10.43 -10.70
CA ASN A 21 0.08 -9.92 -9.91
C ASN A 21 -0.08 -8.39 -10.01
N LEU A 22 0.97 -7.67 -10.41
CA LEU A 22 0.93 -6.22 -10.63
C LEU A 22 0.49 -5.83 -12.05
N ALA A 23 0.58 -6.74 -13.02
CA ALA A 23 0.31 -6.43 -14.42
C ALA A 23 -1.11 -5.86 -14.67
N PRO A 24 -2.19 -6.39 -14.05
CA PRO A 24 -3.54 -5.85 -14.22
C PRO A 24 -3.71 -4.41 -13.71
N MET A 25 -2.77 -3.91 -12.90
CA MET A 25 -2.85 -2.58 -12.31
C MET A 25 -2.06 -1.53 -13.09
N ARG A 26 -1.19 -1.94 -14.02
CA ARG A 26 -0.21 -1.07 -14.69
C ARG A 26 -0.84 0.16 -15.34
N ASP A 27 -1.96 -0.02 -16.03
CA ASP A 27 -2.60 1.06 -16.79
C ASP A 27 -3.09 2.20 -15.90
N ALA A 28 -3.45 1.92 -14.64
CA ALA A 28 -3.85 2.93 -13.67
C ALA A 28 -2.70 3.84 -13.22
N PHE A 29 -1.45 3.51 -13.56
CA PHE A 29 -0.24 4.26 -13.22
C PHE A 29 0.39 4.97 -14.42
N ILE A 30 -0.26 4.98 -15.58
CA ILE A 30 0.18 5.76 -16.73
C ILE A 30 -0.20 7.24 -16.48
N LEU A 31 0.80 8.08 -16.27
CA LEU A 31 0.64 9.52 -16.00
C LEU A 31 0.52 10.35 -17.30
N GLY A 32 0.89 9.77 -18.44
CA GLY A 32 0.89 10.42 -19.74
C GLY A 32 1.82 9.70 -20.70
N VAL A 33 2.20 10.39 -21.78
CA VAL A 33 3.23 9.93 -22.71
C VAL A 33 4.36 10.95 -22.79
N ASP A 34 5.58 10.47 -23.00
CA ASP A 34 6.73 11.32 -23.22
C ASP A 34 6.78 11.87 -24.66
N THR A 35 7.85 12.60 -24.98
CA THR A 35 8.08 13.18 -26.32
C THR A 35 8.26 12.13 -27.42
N GLN A 36 8.50 10.87 -27.05
CA GLN A 36 8.65 9.72 -27.95
C GLN A 36 7.37 8.85 -28.01
N GLY A 37 6.30 9.28 -27.33
CA GLY A 37 5.04 8.54 -27.25
C GLY A 37 5.07 7.34 -26.30
N GLN A 38 6.12 7.20 -25.47
CA GLN A 38 6.21 6.12 -24.49
C GLN A 38 5.44 6.48 -23.20
N PRO A 39 4.76 5.52 -22.57
CA PRO A 39 4.01 5.78 -21.35
C PRO A 39 4.94 6.19 -20.20
N ILE A 40 4.65 7.33 -19.58
CA ILE A 40 5.29 7.76 -18.35
C ILE A 40 4.59 7.06 -17.19
N ILE A 41 5.25 6.12 -16.56
CA ILE A 41 4.70 5.33 -15.45
C ILE A 41 5.08 5.96 -14.11
N ASP A 42 4.14 6.00 -13.18
CA ASP A 42 4.37 6.43 -11.81
C ASP A 42 5.51 5.63 -11.14
N ASP A 43 6.49 6.32 -10.57
CA ASP A 43 7.67 5.73 -9.93
C ASP A 43 7.32 4.75 -8.79
N ALA A 44 6.21 4.97 -8.07
CA ALA A 44 5.76 4.03 -7.04
C ALA A 44 5.42 2.65 -7.61
N PHE A 45 4.86 2.58 -8.83
CA PHE A 45 4.59 1.31 -9.50
C PHE A 45 5.89 0.62 -9.91
N ASN A 46 6.83 1.35 -10.51
CA ASN A 46 8.13 0.80 -10.91
C ASN A 46 8.91 0.24 -9.70
N LYS A 47 8.88 0.94 -8.57
CA LYS A 47 9.49 0.47 -7.32
C LYS A 47 8.78 -0.76 -6.76
N ALA A 48 7.45 -0.79 -6.76
CA ALA A 48 6.70 -1.97 -6.32
C ALA A 48 7.00 -3.19 -7.21
N TRP A 49 7.12 -2.98 -8.53
CA TRP A 49 7.53 -4.01 -9.48
C TRP A 49 8.91 -4.57 -9.17
N ALA A 50 9.92 -3.71 -9.06
CA ALA A 50 11.29 -4.12 -8.72
C ALA A 50 11.36 -4.80 -7.33
N SER A 51 10.57 -4.35 -6.37
CA SER A 51 10.46 -4.99 -5.06
C SER A 51 9.82 -6.38 -5.14
N MET A 52 8.81 -6.58 -5.99
CA MET A 52 8.22 -7.90 -6.24
C MET A 52 9.20 -8.86 -6.94
N GLU A 53 9.96 -8.38 -7.93
CA GLU A 53 11.03 -9.18 -8.57
C GLU A 53 12.11 -9.61 -7.55
N THR A 54 12.51 -8.68 -6.68
CA THR A 54 13.47 -8.95 -5.61
C THR A 54 12.90 -9.94 -4.60
N LEU A 55 11.65 -9.75 -4.17
CA LEU A 55 10.96 -10.62 -3.23
C LEU A 55 10.81 -12.04 -3.79
N TYR A 56 10.49 -12.17 -5.07
CA TYR A 56 10.44 -13.45 -5.78
C TYR A 56 11.80 -14.15 -5.78
N THR A 57 12.87 -13.41 -6.11
CA THR A 57 14.24 -13.95 -6.10
C THR A 57 14.66 -14.42 -4.71
N LYS A 58 14.37 -13.63 -3.66
CA LYS A 58 14.66 -14.01 -2.27
C LYS A 58 13.83 -15.22 -1.83
N SER A 59 12.57 -15.29 -2.25
CA SER A 59 11.68 -16.44 -2.01
C SER A 59 12.21 -17.72 -2.65
N ALA A 60 12.75 -17.65 -3.86
CA ALA A 60 13.40 -18.79 -4.52
C ALA A 60 14.61 -19.29 -3.71
N ALA A 61 15.48 -18.38 -3.26
CA ALA A 61 16.62 -18.72 -2.42
C ALA A 61 16.21 -19.31 -1.05
N LEU A 62 15.12 -18.83 -0.45
CA LEU A 62 14.55 -19.37 0.78
C LEU A 62 13.98 -20.78 0.58
N SER A 63 13.31 -21.04 -0.55
CA SER A 63 12.85 -22.37 -0.95
C SER A 63 14.01 -23.36 -1.13
N GLU A 64 15.09 -22.92 -1.77
CA GLU A 64 16.31 -23.74 -1.90
C GLU A 64 16.95 -24.02 -0.54
N ALA A 65 17.05 -23.01 0.34
CA ALA A 65 17.56 -23.17 1.69
C ALA A 65 16.71 -24.13 2.54
N ASP A 66 15.38 -24.09 2.43
CA ASP A 66 14.48 -25.04 3.09
C ASP A 66 14.72 -26.48 2.61
N ARG A 67 14.85 -26.68 1.30
CA ARG A 67 15.17 -28.00 0.72
C ARG A 67 16.54 -28.50 1.18
N ALA A 68 17.55 -27.64 1.19
CA ALA A 68 18.88 -27.98 1.68
C ALA A 68 18.87 -28.33 3.18
N LEU A 69 18.14 -27.57 4.01
CA LEU A 69 17.98 -27.85 5.44
C LEU A 69 17.31 -29.20 5.69
N LYS A 70 16.26 -29.54 4.94
CA LYS A 70 15.58 -30.84 5.03
C LYS A 70 16.47 -32.01 4.60
N ALA A 71 17.38 -31.79 3.68
CA ALA A 71 18.36 -32.78 3.22
C ALA A 71 19.56 -32.92 4.17
N THR A 72 19.89 -31.88 4.94
CA THR A 72 21.05 -31.86 5.84
C THR A 72 20.74 -32.68 7.09
N ARG A 73 21.26 -33.92 7.18
CA ARG A 73 20.98 -34.80 8.32
C ARG A 73 21.98 -34.75 9.47
N ILE A 74 23.17 -34.16 9.32
CA ILE A 74 24.29 -34.41 10.28
C ILE A 74 25.21 -33.20 10.53
N ASP A 75 25.36 -32.22 9.62
CA ASP A 75 26.31 -31.11 9.81
C ASP A 75 25.66 -29.85 10.44
N SER A 76 25.89 -29.69 11.75
CA SER A 76 25.43 -28.51 12.52
C SER A 76 26.03 -27.18 12.04
N ALA A 77 27.24 -27.18 11.47
CA ALA A 77 27.86 -25.96 10.95
C ALA A 77 27.20 -25.53 9.64
N GLN A 78 26.91 -26.49 8.75
CA GLN A 78 26.14 -26.23 7.52
C GLN A 78 24.72 -25.75 7.84
N GLU A 79 24.02 -26.37 8.80
CA GLU A 79 22.69 -25.94 9.21
C GLU A 79 22.69 -24.48 9.71
N ARG A 80 23.65 -24.11 10.56
CA ARG A 80 23.79 -22.73 11.07
C ARG A 80 24.00 -21.72 9.94
N ARG A 81 24.85 -22.06 8.96
CA ARG A 81 25.11 -21.20 7.80
C ARG A 81 23.85 -21.01 6.94
N LEU A 82 23.11 -22.09 6.66
CA LEU A 82 21.88 -22.03 5.90
C LEU A 82 20.81 -21.19 6.60
N ARG A 83 20.63 -21.37 7.92
CA ARG A 83 19.69 -20.55 8.71
C ARG A 83 20.09 -19.08 8.76
N ALA A 84 21.38 -18.76 8.91
CA ALA A 84 21.85 -17.37 8.87
C ALA A 84 21.65 -16.72 7.48
N GLY A 85 21.86 -17.49 6.40
CA GLY A 85 21.54 -17.05 5.04
C GLY A 85 20.05 -16.78 4.85
N ALA A 86 19.19 -17.67 5.36
CA ALA A 86 17.74 -17.50 5.32
C ALA A 86 17.27 -16.29 6.15
N ASP A 87 17.84 -16.08 7.33
CA ASP A 87 17.57 -14.90 8.17
C ASP A 87 17.89 -13.60 7.44
N LYS A 88 19.10 -13.52 6.86
CA LYS A 88 19.50 -12.36 6.05
C LYS A 88 18.56 -12.16 4.85
N ALA A 89 18.24 -13.21 4.11
CA ALA A 89 17.35 -13.12 2.95
C ALA A 89 15.95 -12.63 3.33
N LEU A 90 15.41 -13.09 4.46
CA LEU A 90 14.12 -12.65 4.97
C LEU A 90 14.16 -11.20 5.46
N SER A 91 15.25 -10.78 6.12
CA SER A 91 15.46 -9.40 6.55
C SER A 91 15.56 -8.45 5.35
N ASP A 92 16.34 -8.80 4.34
CA ASP A 92 16.43 -8.06 3.07
C ASP A 92 15.06 -7.95 2.38
N ALA A 93 14.27 -9.03 2.39
CA ALA A 93 12.92 -9.05 1.81
C ALA A 93 11.98 -8.10 2.56
N ARG A 94 12.00 -8.10 3.90
CA ARG A 94 11.22 -7.16 4.73
C ARG A 94 11.61 -5.70 4.45
N GLN A 95 12.91 -5.42 4.36
CA GLN A 95 13.40 -4.08 4.05
C GLN A 95 12.95 -3.63 2.66
N THR A 96 13.03 -4.52 1.67
CA THR A 96 12.59 -4.26 0.29
C THR A 96 11.10 -3.90 0.21
N VAL A 97 10.26 -4.64 0.93
CA VAL A 97 8.82 -4.34 1.04
C VAL A 97 8.60 -3.00 1.75
N ALA A 98 9.27 -2.77 2.88
CA ALA A 98 9.14 -1.53 3.65
C ALA A 98 9.50 -0.28 2.84
N THR A 99 10.61 -0.30 2.10
CA THR A 99 11.02 0.82 1.24
C THR A 99 10.02 1.11 0.12
N ALA A 100 9.47 0.07 -0.53
CA ALA A 100 8.44 0.27 -1.54
C ALA A 100 7.12 0.78 -0.93
N MET A 101 6.71 0.28 0.24
CA MET A 101 5.54 0.78 0.96
C MET A 101 5.69 2.26 1.34
N GLU A 102 6.88 2.70 1.75
CA GLU A 102 7.17 4.12 2.01
C GLU A 102 7.01 4.97 0.73
N SER A 103 7.50 4.47 -0.41
CA SER A 103 7.35 5.16 -1.70
C SER A 103 5.88 5.27 -2.12
N ILE A 104 5.10 4.20 -1.95
CA ILE A 104 3.66 4.19 -2.22
C ILE A 104 2.95 5.22 -1.32
N ALA A 105 3.29 5.25 -0.02
CA ALA A 105 2.71 6.21 0.92
C ALA A 105 3.00 7.66 0.53
N LYS A 106 4.23 7.99 0.11
CA LYS A 106 4.61 9.33 -0.38
C LYS A 106 3.79 9.73 -1.62
N HIS A 107 3.65 8.83 -2.59
CA HIS A 107 2.89 9.10 -3.81
C HIS A 107 1.39 9.22 -3.56
N ARG A 108 0.89 8.50 -2.56
CA ARG A 108 -0.49 8.58 -2.10
C ARG A 108 -0.78 9.94 -1.45
N ALA A 109 0.10 10.38 -0.54
CA ALA A 109 -0.01 11.72 0.06
C ALA A 109 -0.03 12.81 -1.03
N LYS A 110 0.86 12.71 -2.02
CA LYS A 110 0.86 13.62 -3.18
C LYS A 110 -0.48 13.60 -3.96
N ALA A 111 -1.08 12.42 -4.16
CA ALA A 111 -2.39 12.34 -4.82
C ALA A 111 -3.50 12.96 -3.95
N GLU A 112 -3.44 12.81 -2.64
CA GLU A 112 -4.36 13.46 -1.68
C GLU A 112 -4.19 15.00 -1.67
N ASP A 113 -2.96 15.50 -1.83
CA ASP A 113 -2.68 16.93 -1.99
C ASP A 113 -3.23 17.47 -3.32
N GLU A 114 -3.01 16.74 -4.43
CA GLU A 114 -3.57 17.08 -5.75
C GLU A 114 -5.11 17.15 -5.71
N ILE A 115 -5.75 16.17 -5.06
CA ILE A 115 -7.21 16.17 -4.80
C ILE A 115 -7.62 17.40 -3.99
N SER A 116 -6.91 17.69 -2.90
CA SER A 116 -7.24 18.79 -2.00
C SER A 116 -7.11 20.14 -2.70
N ALA A 117 -6.11 20.31 -3.55
CA ALA A 117 -5.90 21.49 -4.37
C ALA A 117 -6.98 21.65 -5.45
N ALA A 118 -7.37 20.56 -6.13
CA ALA A 118 -8.45 20.58 -7.12
C ALA A 118 -9.81 20.96 -6.49
N LEU A 119 -10.02 20.57 -5.23
CA LEU A 119 -11.19 20.94 -4.43
C LEU A 119 -11.03 22.28 -3.68
N GLN A 120 -9.90 22.97 -3.82
CA GLN A 120 -9.61 24.25 -3.14
C GLN A 120 -9.79 24.19 -1.60
N LEU A 121 -9.62 23.01 -0.99
CA LEU A 121 -9.85 22.83 0.44
C LEU A 121 -8.89 23.66 1.31
N PRO A 122 -7.59 23.79 0.99
CA PRO A 122 -6.67 24.63 1.76
C PRO A 122 -7.11 26.11 1.80
N GLU A 123 -7.57 26.65 0.66
CA GLU A 123 -8.03 28.03 0.53
C GLU A 123 -9.28 28.27 1.37
N HIS A 124 -10.24 27.34 1.32
CA HIS A 124 -11.46 27.41 2.13
C HIS A 124 -11.21 27.29 3.64
N ARG A 125 -10.11 26.64 4.06
CA ARG A 125 -9.74 26.50 5.48
C ARG A 125 -8.96 27.70 6.02
N SER A 126 -8.21 28.40 5.19
CA SER A 126 -7.25 29.42 5.61
C SER A 126 -7.64 30.86 5.24
N SER A 127 -8.42 31.04 4.18
CA SER A 127 -8.84 32.37 3.71
C SER A 127 -10.07 32.87 4.45
N VAL A 128 -10.00 34.09 4.98
CA VAL A 128 -11.13 34.78 5.62
C VAL A 128 -12.29 34.98 4.64
N VAL A 129 -12.00 35.33 3.39
CA VAL A 129 -13.02 35.58 2.37
C VAL A 129 -13.80 34.32 2.04
N HIS A 130 -13.10 33.20 1.82
CA HIS A 130 -13.76 31.91 1.58
C HIS A 130 -14.50 31.42 2.84
N SER A 131 -13.97 31.67 4.04
CA SER A 131 -14.65 31.31 5.29
C SER A 131 -16.02 32.00 5.43
N MET A 132 -16.11 33.30 5.13
CA MET A 132 -17.37 34.06 5.18
C MET A 132 -18.40 33.56 4.16
N ARG A 133 -17.96 33.23 2.95
CA ARG A 133 -18.82 32.63 1.91
C ARG A 133 -19.27 31.23 2.33
N ALA A 134 -18.35 30.42 2.84
CA ALA A 134 -18.63 29.07 3.31
C ALA A 134 -19.66 29.05 4.45
N ASP A 135 -19.61 30.01 5.37
CA ASP A 135 -20.62 30.16 6.42
C ASP A 135 -22.01 30.48 5.86
N SER A 136 -22.07 31.31 4.81
CA SER A 136 -23.34 31.68 4.16
C SER A 136 -23.97 30.47 3.46
N ILE A 137 -23.17 29.70 2.72
CA ILE A 137 -23.59 28.46 2.04
C ILE A 137 -24.05 27.43 3.07
N ARG A 138 -23.25 27.18 4.12
CA ARG A 138 -23.58 26.22 5.18
C ARG A 138 -24.86 26.60 5.92
N ARG A 139 -25.09 27.90 6.17
CA ARG A 139 -26.33 28.38 6.80
C ARG A 139 -27.56 28.07 5.94
N VAL A 140 -27.49 28.31 4.64
CA VAL A 140 -28.58 27.98 3.70
C VAL A 140 -28.83 26.47 3.65
N LEU A 141 -27.77 25.66 3.60
CA LEU A 141 -27.91 24.20 3.63
C LEU A 141 -28.52 23.71 4.95
N HIS A 142 -28.18 24.34 6.08
CA HIS A 142 -28.69 23.95 7.39
C HIS A 142 -30.21 24.18 7.55
N THR A 143 -30.81 25.13 6.81
CA THR A 143 -32.27 25.33 6.83
C THR A 143 -33.02 24.28 6.00
N MET A 144 -32.32 23.51 5.17
CA MET A 144 -32.91 22.44 4.36
C MET A 144 -33.06 21.14 5.17
N PRO A 145 -34.12 20.35 4.91
CA PRO A 145 -34.19 18.95 5.35
C PRO A 145 -32.97 18.16 4.88
N LYS A 146 -32.56 17.15 5.65
CA LYS A 146 -31.34 16.37 5.39
C LYS A 146 -31.27 15.81 3.97
N THR A 147 -32.36 15.25 3.45
CA THR A 147 -32.42 14.69 2.09
C THR A 147 -32.21 15.76 1.03
N ALA A 148 -32.97 16.86 1.10
CA ALA A 148 -32.84 17.99 0.18
C ALA A 148 -31.43 18.61 0.20
N ARG A 149 -30.77 18.63 1.36
CA ARG A 149 -29.38 19.10 1.50
C ARG A 149 -28.40 18.21 0.73
N LEU A 150 -28.53 16.89 0.86
CA LEU A 150 -27.68 15.94 0.13
C LEU A 150 -27.91 16.04 -1.38
N ASP A 151 -29.16 16.17 -1.80
CA ASP A 151 -29.51 16.31 -3.22
C ASP A 151 -28.96 17.62 -3.81
N ALA A 152 -29.08 18.73 -3.08
CA ALA A 152 -28.48 20.02 -3.46
C ALA A 152 -26.95 19.93 -3.58
N LEU A 153 -26.27 19.23 -2.68
CA LEU A 153 -24.81 19.06 -2.73
C LEU A 153 -24.37 18.15 -3.89
N ARG A 154 -25.12 17.10 -4.19
CA ARG A 154 -24.87 16.26 -5.37
C ARG A 154 -25.12 17.02 -6.66
N ALA A 155 -26.15 17.87 -6.71
CA ALA A 155 -26.39 18.77 -7.83
C ALA A 155 -25.21 19.73 -8.03
N ALA A 156 -24.72 20.37 -6.96
CA ALA A 156 -23.55 21.23 -6.99
C ALA A 156 -22.29 20.50 -7.51
N ILE A 157 -22.04 19.26 -7.08
CA ILE A 157 -20.96 18.41 -7.64
C ILE A 157 -21.16 18.23 -9.14
N ASN A 158 -22.36 17.83 -9.58
CA ASN A 158 -22.64 17.57 -10.99
C ASN A 158 -22.48 18.80 -11.88
N GLU A 159 -22.92 19.97 -11.38
CA GLU A 159 -22.83 21.28 -12.03
C GLU A 159 -21.39 21.84 -12.01
N GLY A 160 -20.52 21.30 -11.16
CA GLY A 160 -19.14 21.75 -11.04
C GLY A 160 -18.96 22.96 -10.12
N ASP A 161 -19.88 23.21 -9.19
CA ASP A 161 -19.79 24.28 -8.20
C ASP A 161 -18.80 23.89 -7.08
N VAL A 162 -17.51 24.10 -7.35
CA VAL A 162 -16.41 23.83 -6.41
C VAL A 162 -16.56 24.64 -5.13
N GLU A 163 -16.99 25.90 -5.21
CA GLU A 163 -17.10 26.79 -4.04
C GLU A 163 -18.12 26.24 -3.03
N ALA A 164 -19.29 25.80 -3.50
CA ALA A 164 -20.31 25.22 -2.62
C ALA A 164 -19.85 23.88 -2.01
N VAL A 165 -19.23 23.02 -2.82
CA VAL A 165 -18.72 21.73 -2.38
C VAL A 165 -17.59 21.89 -1.37
N ALA A 166 -16.59 22.71 -1.67
CA ALA A 166 -15.44 23.00 -0.81
C ALA A 166 -15.86 23.65 0.52
N SER A 167 -16.88 24.53 0.49
CA SER A 167 -17.45 25.15 1.68
C SER A 167 -18.03 24.13 2.67
N VAL A 168 -18.56 23.02 2.17
CA VAL A 168 -19.09 21.94 3.00
C VAL A 168 -18.00 20.95 3.41
N LEU A 169 -17.11 20.56 2.49
CA LEU A 169 -16.05 19.58 2.74
C LEU A 169 -14.91 20.12 3.62
N SER A 170 -14.73 21.44 3.69
CA SER A 170 -13.74 22.07 4.57
C SER A 170 -14.17 22.12 6.05
N ALA A 171 -15.46 21.94 6.34
CA ALA A 171 -16.04 21.99 7.68
C ALA A 171 -16.20 20.61 8.32
N SER A 172 -16.47 20.57 9.64
CA SER A 172 -16.82 19.32 10.32
C SER A 172 -18.20 18.82 9.86
N PRO A 173 -18.46 17.50 9.87
CA PRO A 173 -19.78 16.95 9.49
C PRO A 173 -20.93 17.60 10.26
N LEU A 174 -20.74 17.85 11.56
CA LEU A 174 -21.73 18.51 12.42
C LEU A 174 -22.04 19.95 11.99
N ALA A 175 -21.03 20.72 11.57
CA ALA A 175 -21.22 22.10 11.10
C ALA A 175 -22.04 22.16 9.80
N SER A 176 -22.02 21.09 9.01
CA SER A 176 -22.83 20.92 7.79
C SER A 176 -24.15 20.17 8.06
N GLY A 177 -24.40 19.79 9.31
CA GLY A 177 -25.53 18.96 9.75
C GLY A 177 -25.60 17.59 9.06
N LEU A 178 -24.47 17.04 8.63
CA LEU A 178 -24.33 15.77 7.95
C LEU A 178 -23.73 14.71 8.89
N SER A 179 -24.01 13.43 8.62
CA SER A 179 -23.25 12.36 9.27
C SER A 179 -21.85 12.26 8.67
N ARG A 180 -20.94 11.56 9.37
CA ARG A 180 -19.60 11.26 8.82
C ARG A 180 -19.67 10.47 7.51
N GLY A 181 -20.58 9.50 7.43
CA GLY A 181 -20.77 8.69 6.22
C GLY A 181 -21.31 9.51 5.04
N ASP A 182 -22.23 10.44 5.31
CA ASP A 182 -22.75 11.35 4.28
C ASP A 182 -21.65 12.25 3.71
N LEU A 183 -20.82 12.84 4.59
CA LEU A 183 -19.73 13.72 4.18
C LEU A 183 -18.65 12.94 3.41
N GLU A 184 -18.31 11.72 3.83
CA GLU A 184 -17.35 10.88 3.11
C GLU A 184 -17.88 10.47 1.73
N GLY A 185 -19.18 10.13 1.63
CA GLY A 185 -19.82 9.85 0.35
C GLY A 185 -19.75 11.05 -0.62
N LEU A 186 -20.09 12.24 -0.14
CA LEU A 186 -19.96 13.48 -0.93
C LEU A 186 -18.51 13.77 -1.30
N ARG A 187 -17.55 13.49 -0.41
CA ARG A 187 -16.13 13.64 -0.69
C ARG A 187 -15.72 12.73 -1.84
N MET A 188 -16.07 11.45 -1.79
CA MET A 188 -15.76 10.50 -2.87
C MET A 188 -16.38 10.92 -4.21
N ASP A 189 -17.63 11.40 -4.21
CA ASP A 189 -18.31 11.90 -5.42
C ASP A 189 -17.60 13.15 -5.97
N ALA A 190 -17.23 14.09 -5.11
CA ALA A 190 -16.51 15.30 -5.47
C ALA A 190 -15.10 15.00 -6.00
N GLU A 191 -14.34 14.12 -5.34
CA GLU A 191 -13.01 13.69 -5.78
C GLU A 191 -13.04 13.12 -7.20
N ARG A 192 -14.01 12.25 -7.50
CA ARG A 192 -14.16 11.65 -8.83
C ARG A 192 -14.56 12.67 -9.90
N LYS A 193 -15.30 13.72 -9.52
CA LYS A 193 -15.73 14.78 -10.43
C LYS A 193 -14.62 15.79 -10.72
N PHE A 194 -13.98 16.30 -9.68
CA PHE A 194 -13.06 17.43 -9.76
C PHE A 194 -11.60 17.00 -9.92
N ALA A 195 -11.24 15.80 -9.47
CA ALA A 195 -9.88 15.29 -9.53
C ALA A 195 -9.81 13.81 -9.99
N PRO A 196 -10.47 13.43 -11.11
CA PRO A 196 -10.63 12.01 -11.49
C PRO A 196 -9.31 11.25 -11.59
N GLN A 197 -8.28 11.87 -12.17
CA GLN A 197 -6.97 11.23 -12.32
C GLN A 197 -6.29 10.98 -10.96
N ALA A 198 -6.27 11.99 -10.09
CA ALA A 198 -5.66 11.87 -8.76
C ALA A 198 -6.43 10.91 -7.85
N ALA A 199 -7.77 10.91 -7.91
CA ALA A 199 -8.62 9.96 -7.21
C ALA A 199 -8.35 8.52 -7.66
N ASN A 200 -8.35 8.27 -8.97
CA ASN A 200 -8.03 6.97 -9.53
C ASN A 200 -6.61 6.51 -9.16
N ARG A 201 -5.63 7.42 -9.19
CA ARG A 201 -4.24 7.14 -8.79
C ARG A 201 -4.15 6.77 -7.31
N ARG A 202 -4.82 7.51 -6.41
CA ARG A 202 -4.87 7.20 -4.97
C ARG A 202 -5.43 5.79 -4.74
N ASP A 203 -6.55 5.47 -5.37
CA ASP A 203 -7.21 4.17 -5.21
C ASP A 203 -6.36 3.03 -5.79
N ALA A 204 -5.63 3.28 -6.89
CA ALA A 204 -4.64 2.36 -7.43
C ALA A 204 -3.45 2.15 -6.47
N LEU A 205 -2.92 3.21 -5.86
CA LEU A 205 -1.83 3.15 -4.88
C LEU A 205 -2.22 2.36 -3.63
N ILE A 206 -3.46 2.47 -3.15
CA ILE A 206 -3.98 1.66 -2.04
C ILE A 206 -3.92 0.17 -2.39
N ARG A 207 -4.48 -0.22 -3.54
CA ARG A 207 -4.47 -1.62 -4.01
C ARG A 207 -3.04 -2.15 -4.25
N LEU A 208 -2.13 -1.27 -4.67
CA LEU A 208 -0.74 -1.62 -4.91
C LEU A 208 -0.04 -1.95 -3.59
N GLY A 209 -0.26 -1.11 -2.57
CA GLY A 209 0.23 -1.34 -1.21
C GLY A 209 -0.34 -2.62 -0.60
N GLU A 210 -1.64 -2.88 -0.74
CA GLU A 210 -2.27 -4.12 -0.28
C GLU A 210 -1.70 -5.36 -0.96
N THR A 211 -1.40 -5.28 -2.26
CA THR A 211 -0.83 -6.40 -3.02
C THR A 211 0.61 -6.68 -2.60
N LEU A 212 1.43 -5.65 -2.44
CA LEU A 212 2.80 -5.79 -1.96
C LEU A 212 2.85 -6.28 -0.51
N ALA A 213 1.98 -5.77 0.37
CA ALA A 213 1.88 -6.23 1.76
C ALA A 213 1.50 -7.71 1.83
N ARG A 214 0.49 -8.15 1.05
CA ARG A 214 0.12 -9.58 0.96
C ARG A 214 1.27 -10.45 0.47
N ALA A 215 2.07 -9.99 -0.47
CA ALA A 215 3.26 -10.71 -0.94
C ALA A 215 4.33 -10.84 0.15
N GLY A 216 4.60 -9.75 0.87
CA GLY A 216 5.49 -9.74 2.04
C GLY A 216 5.03 -10.71 3.13
N ASP A 217 3.75 -10.64 3.51
CA ASP A 217 3.14 -11.53 4.50
C ASP A 217 3.17 -13.00 4.09
N ALA A 218 2.95 -13.29 2.80
CA ALA A 218 3.04 -14.65 2.27
C ALA A 218 4.47 -15.19 2.40
N THR A 219 5.47 -14.34 2.13
CA THR A 219 6.89 -14.68 2.28
C THR A 219 7.23 -14.98 3.73
N GLU A 220 6.86 -14.08 4.64
CA GLU A 220 7.07 -14.23 6.07
C GLU A 220 6.39 -15.48 6.63
N ARG A 221 5.12 -15.72 6.25
CA ARG A 221 4.36 -16.89 6.70
C ARG A 221 4.98 -18.21 6.25
N THR A 222 5.51 -18.25 5.03
CA THR A 222 6.06 -19.46 4.44
C THR A 222 7.43 -19.80 5.02
N TRP A 223 8.31 -18.80 5.17
CA TRP A 223 9.72 -19.02 5.49
C TRP A 223 10.18 -18.50 6.85
N GLY A 224 9.36 -17.74 7.57
CA GLY A 224 9.72 -17.21 8.90
C GLY A 224 10.12 -18.29 9.91
N ARG A 225 9.61 -19.52 9.75
CA ARG A 225 9.98 -20.67 10.59
C ARG A 225 11.41 -21.18 10.36
N LEU A 226 12.02 -20.93 9.19
CA LEU A 226 13.40 -21.33 8.91
C LEU A 226 14.39 -20.60 9.83
N VAL A 227 14.05 -19.35 10.14
CA VAL A 227 14.86 -18.41 10.91
C VAL A 227 14.73 -18.63 12.42
N GLY A 228 13.65 -19.30 12.87
CA GLY A 228 13.16 -19.21 14.25
C GLY A 228 13.20 -20.47 15.14
N ARG A 229 14.01 -21.49 14.87
CA ARG A 229 14.21 -22.59 15.86
C ARG A 229 15.60 -22.60 16.53
N GLY A 230 16.59 -21.92 15.96
CA GLY A 230 17.93 -21.82 16.56
C GLY A 230 18.16 -20.57 17.42
N SER A 231 17.23 -19.61 17.40
CA SER A 231 17.34 -18.28 18.01
C SER A 231 16.36 -18.04 19.15
N ASP A 232 15.39 -18.93 19.36
CA ASP A 232 14.52 -18.91 20.53
C ASP A 232 15.34 -19.26 21.78
N PRO A 233 15.43 -18.36 22.79
CA PRO A 233 16.11 -18.65 24.04
C PRO A 233 15.63 -19.95 24.69
N HIS A 234 14.34 -20.31 24.53
CA HIS A 234 13.80 -21.57 25.04
C HIS A 234 14.33 -22.80 24.29
N ALA A 235 14.42 -22.75 22.97
CA ALA A 235 14.99 -23.85 22.18
C ALA A 235 16.49 -24.02 22.43
N ARG A 236 17.22 -22.92 22.70
CA ARG A 236 18.63 -22.97 23.15
C ARG A 236 18.76 -23.54 24.55
N ALA A 237 17.86 -23.16 25.47
CA ALA A 237 17.83 -23.68 26.83
C ALA A 237 17.52 -25.19 26.88
N GLU A 238 16.55 -25.66 26.10
CA GLU A 238 16.25 -27.11 25.97
C GLU A 238 17.42 -27.90 25.36
N ALA A 239 18.07 -27.36 24.33
CA ALA A 239 19.24 -28.01 23.74
C ALA A 239 20.44 -28.05 24.71
N ALA A 240 20.63 -27.00 25.51
CA ALA A 240 21.65 -26.96 26.55
C ALA A 240 21.35 -27.95 27.69
N LEU A 241 20.09 -28.07 28.10
CA LEU A 241 19.66 -29.04 29.13
C LEU A 241 19.87 -30.49 28.68
N ARG A 242 19.48 -30.85 27.45
CA ARG A 242 19.73 -32.21 26.92
C ARG A 242 21.21 -32.56 26.83
N ASN A 243 22.07 -31.60 26.49
CA ASN A 243 23.52 -31.83 26.44
C ASN A 243 24.14 -32.03 27.83
N LEU A 244 23.58 -31.39 28.86
CA LEU A 244 23.98 -31.60 30.26
C LEU A 244 23.49 -32.96 30.79
N GLU A 245 22.26 -33.35 30.46
CA GLU A 245 21.69 -34.65 30.87
C GLU A 245 22.35 -35.84 30.15
N GLY A 246 22.75 -35.68 28.89
CA GLY A 246 23.44 -36.72 28.12
C GLY A 246 24.94 -36.88 28.42
N SER A 247 25.56 -35.91 29.11
CA SER A 247 26.99 -35.97 29.50
C SER A 247 27.19 -36.49 30.93
N ALA A 248 26.11 -36.85 31.63
CA ALA A 248 26.12 -37.30 33.02
C ALA A 248 26.10 -38.84 33.18
N VAL A 249 26.43 -39.59 32.12
CA VAL A 249 26.56 -41.06 32.13
C VAL A 249 27.99 -41.47 31.78
#